data_AF-A0A9P6HSJ5-F1
#
_entry.id   AF-A0A9P6HSJ5-F1
#
_cell.length_a   1.000
_cell.length_b   1.000
_cell.length_c   1.000
_cell.angle_alpha   90.00
_cell.angle_beta   90.00
_cell.angle_gamma   90.00
#
_symmetry.space_group_name_H-M   'P 1'
#
loop_
_entity.id
_entity.type
_entity.pdbx_description
1 polymer ?
#
loop_
_entity_poly.entity_id
_entity_poly.type
_entity_poly.pdbx_seq_one_letter_code
_entity_poly.pdbx_strand_id
1 'polypeptide(L)'
;MGIRRSDSTVANRFEAMLIKILADRLERLHAVNWLHKGLRSQSILFSRDADTAVDCAQPFLSRFDYSRPENADFMSEAPPHIRAEDVYRHPAVQGGPRDDAHGFGFKKHHGISSLGIIMMEIACWNSVDVVLGFEERRVRLPSETAGVRETLLSGRFDDNLRGHMGDVVAEIVKSCLAGPDNSQIPIYGADASRSGLKLQEWFFHAVAKKLRDMRI
;
A
#
# COMPACT_ATOMS: atom_id res chain seq x y z
N MET A 1 14.94 16.82 -11.62
CA MET A 1 16.17 16.24 -12.20
C MET A 1 15.82 14.81 -12.59
N GLY A 2 15.44 14.60 -13.84
CA GLY A 2 14.95 13.31 -14.33
C GLY A 2 16.14 12.41 -14.66
N ILE A 3 16.34 11.35 -13.88
CA ILE A 3 17.28 10.29 -14.23
C ILE A 3 16.70 9.60 -15.46
N ARG A 4 17.34 9.79 -16.63
CA ARG A 4 17.02 9.05 -17.85
C ARG A 4 17.33 7.58 -17.61
N ARG A 5 16.33 6.71 -17.78
CA ARG A 5 16.45 5.26 -17.62
C ARG A 5 17.18 4.66 -18.82
N SER A 6 18.31 4.02 -18.57
CA SER A 6 18.95 3.05 -19.47
C SER A 6 18.59 1.63 -19.00
N ASP A 7 18.22 0.77 -19.96
CA ASP A 7 17.82 -0.64 -19.85
C ASP A 7 16.60 -1.00 -18.99
N SER A 8 15.47 -1.24 -19.67
CA SER A 8 14.18 -1.68 -19.10
C SER A 8 14.29 -2.95 -18.25
N THR A 9 15.20 -3.88 -18.59
CA THR A 9 15.37 -5.13 -17.82
C THR A 9 15.97 -4.91 -16.43
N VAL A 10 16.84 -3.91 -16.26
CA VAL A 10 17.47 -3.59 -14.96
C VAL A 10 16.55 -2.74 -14.09
N ALA A 11 15.78 -1.82 -14.71
CA ALA A 11 14.81 -0.98 -14.00
C ALA A 11 13.72 -1.81 -13.29
N ASN A 12 13.21 -2.85 -13.95
CA ASN A 12 12.15 -3.70 -13.39
C ASN A 12 12.65 -4.52 -12.18
N ARG A 13 13.95 -4.87 -12.14
CA ARG A 13 14.54 -5.62 -11.02
C ARG A 13 14.58 -4.80 -9.73
N PHE A 14 14.98 -3.54 -9.84
CA PHE A 14 15.03 -2.64 -8.69
C PHE A 14 13.62 -2.43 -8.11
N GLU A 15 12.65 -2.12 -8.96
CA GLU A 15 11.25 -1.93 -8.57
C GLU A 15 10.66 -3.19 -7.93
N ALA A 16 10.90 -4.36 -8.53
CA ALA A 16 10.45 -5.63 -7.98
C ALA A 16 11.07 -5.93 -6.62
N MET A 17 12.36 -5.60 -6.43
CA MET A 17 13.05 -5.73 -5.15
C MET A 17 12.45 -4.80 -4.09
N LEU A 18 12.19 -3.55 -4.43
CA LEU A 18 11.57 -2.59 -3.53
C LEU A 18 10.17 -3.06 -3.09
N ILE A 19 9.33 -3.49 -4.05
CA ILE A 19 8.00 -4.07 -3.77
C ILE A 19 8.11 -5.27 -2.81
N LYS A 20 9.06 -6.18 -3.07
CA LYS A 20 9.31 -7.36 -2.23
C LYS A 20 9.70 -6.97 -0.80
N ILE A 21 10.60 -6.01 -0.64
CA ILE A 21 11.03 -5.55 0.68
C ILE A 21 9.87 -4.90 1.43
N LEU A 22 9.10 -4.02 0.80
CA LEU A 22 7.99 -3.33 1.45
C LEU A 22 6.88 -4.30 1.89
N ALA A 23 6.57 -5.29 1.06
CA ALA A 23 5.64 -6.37 1.43
C ALA A 23 6.14 -7.17 2.63
N ASP A 24 7.43 -7.52 2.65
CA ASP A 24 8.05 -8.23 3.78
C ASP A 24 8.01 -7.40 5.07
N ARG A 25 8.28 -6.09 5.00
CA ARG A 25 8.20 -5.20 6.17
C ARG A 25 6.78 -5.11 6.73
N LEU A 26 5.78 -4.97 5.86
CA LEU A 26 4.38 -4.92 6.30
C LEU A 26 3.93 -6.27 6.87
N GLU A 27 4.34 -7.38 6.27
CA GLU A 27 4.04 -8.74 6.76
C GLU A 27 4.54 -8.93 8.19
N ARG A 28 5.79 -8.52 8.46
CA ARG A 28 6.39 -8.58 9.80
C ARG A 28 5.68 -7.70 10.82
N LEU A 29 5.29 -6.48 10.44
CA LEU A 29 4.49 -5.61 11.32
C LEU A 29 3.17 -6.28 11.69
N HIS A 30 2.48 -6.84 10.69
CA HIS A 30 1.21 -7.51 10.94
C HIS A 30 1.35 -8.84 11.71
N ALA A 31 2.48 -9.53 11.59
CA ALA A 31 2.78 -10.76 12.36
C ALA A 31 2.84 -10.51 13.87
N VAL A 32 3.25 -9.30 14.28
CA VAL A 32 3.23 -8.86 15.68
C VAL A 32 2.00 -8.00 16.03
N ASN A 33 0.96 -8.03 15.20
CA ASN A 33 -0.28 -7.26 15.35
C ASN A 33 -0.03 -5.74 15.48
N TRP A 34 0.95 -5.21 14.75
CA TRP A 34 1.25 -3.78 14.70
C TRP A 34 0.68 -3.13 13.43
N LEU A 35 -0.03 -2.02 13.60
CA LEU A 35 -0.67 -1.25 12.53
C LEU A 35 0.13 0.01 12.25
N HIS A 36 0.57 0.22 10.99
CA HIS A 36 1.39 1.38 10.63
C HIS A 36 0.60 2.69 10.56
N LYS A 37 -0.63 2.66 10.02
CA LYS A 37 -1.56 3.81 9.85
C LYS A 37 -1.11 4.98 8.98
N GLY A 38 0.18 5.14 8.71
CA GLY A 38 0.73 6.19 7.86
C GLY A 38 1.49 5.69 6.62
N LEU A 39 1.15 4.50 6.11
CA LEU A 39 1.90 3.87 5.01
C LEU A 39 1.62 4.59 3.69
N ARG A 40 2.65 5.17 3.08
CA ARG A 40 2.60 5.93 1.81
C ARG A 40 4.01 6.09 1.23
N SER A 41 4.15 6.63 0.01
CA SER A 41 5.48 6.81 -0.57
C SER A 41 6.40 7.70 0.27
N GLN A 42 5.89 8.73 0.93
CA GLN A 42 6.69 9.60 1.82
C GLN A 42 7.08 8.91 3.15
N SER A 43 6.52 7.74 3.47
CA SER A 43 6.96 6.96 4.63
C SER A 43 8.15 6.05 4.32
N ILE A 44 8.60 5.96 3.07
CA ILE A 44 9.71 5.12 2.64
C ILE A 44 10.95 6.00 2.49
N LEU A 45 11.96 5.73 3.32
CA LEU A 45 13.22 6.47 3.32
C LEU A 45 14.35 5.60 2.80
N PHE A 46 15.29 6.22 2.11
CA PHE A 46 16.52 5.57 1.67
C PHE A 46 17.69 6.26 2.35
N SER A 47 18.62 5.46 2.87
CA SER A 47 19.83 6.00 3.47
C SER A 47 20.76 6.56 2.40
N ARG A 48 21.48 7.62 2.74
CA ARG A 48 22.55 8.18 1.93
C ARG A 48 23.70 8.49 2.87
N ASP A 49 24.88 7.95 2.58
CA ASP A 49 26.11 8.43 3.21
C ASP A 49 26.56 9.72 2.51
N ALA A 50 27.24 10.61 3.24
CA ALA A 50 27.64 11.93 2.72
C ALA A 50 28.42 11.85 1.40
N ASP A 51 29.24 10.79 1.25
CA ASP A 51 30.14 10.60 0.12
C ASP A 51 29.73 9.42 -0.80
N THR A 52 28.60 8.76 -0.55
CA THR A 52 28.15 7.61 -1.38
C THR A 52 26.79 7.81 -2.03
N ALA A 53 26.51 6.98 -3.04
CA ALA A 53 25.21 6.92 -3.67
C ALA A 53 24.13 6.49 -2.66
N VAL A 54 22.88 6.87 -2.92
CA VAL A 54 21.73 6.43 -2.11
C VAL A 54 21.67 4.91 -2.09
N ASP A 55 21.64 4.32 -0.90
CA ASP A 55 21.40 2.89 -0.75
C ASP A 55 19.91 2.60 -0.96
N CYS A 56 19.58 2.30 -2.21
CA CYS A 56 18.22 1.95 -2.59
C CYS A 56 17.88 0.48 -2.25
N ALA A 57 18.85 -0.34 -1.86
CA ALA A 57 18.64 -1.76 -1.55
C ALA A 57 18.07 -1.99 -0.14
N GLN A 58 18.20 -1.00 0.76
CA GLN A 58 17.71 -1.08 2.14
C GLN A 58 16.80 0.11 2.47
N PRO A 59 15.54 0.12 1.99
CA PRO A 59 14.56 1.12 2.40
C PRO A 59 14.17 0.94 3.87
N PHE A 60 13.91 2.07 4.54
CA PHE A 60 13.37 2.14 5.89
C PHE A 60 11.92 2.61 5.85
N LEU A 61 11.06 1.96 6.63
CA LEU A 61 9.75 2.52 6.95
C LEU A 61 9.89 3.56 8.06
N SER A 62 9.17 4.65 7.93
CA SER A 62 9.14 5.78 8.86
C SER A 62 7.70 6.22 9.09
N ARG A 63 7.48 7.31 9.84
CA ARG A 63 6.14 7.84 10.14
C ARG A 63 5.27 6.88 10.96
N PHE A 64 5.87 6.35 12.01
CA PHE A 64 5.18 5.54 13.03
C PHE A 64 4.37 6.38 14.02
N ASP A 65 4.19 7.69 13.76
CA ASP A 65 3.55 8.68 14.65
C ASP A 65 2.16 8.23 15.12
N TYR A 66 1.40 7.58 14.24
CA TYR A 66 0.05 7.10 14.53
C TYR A 66 -0.03 5.58 14.62
N SER A 67 1.11 4.89 14.55
CA SER A 67 1.19 3.44 14.56
C SER A 67 0.85 2.89 15.95
N ARG A 68 0.29 1.68 16.01
CA ARG A 68 -0.15 1.10 17.29
C ARG A 68 -0.35 -0.42 17.24
N PRO A 69 -0.44 -1.08 18.39
CA PRO A 69 -1.02 -2.41 18.49
C PRO A 69 -2.48 -2.44 17.99
N GLU A 70 -2.86 -3.54 17.34
CA GLU A 70 -4.19 -3.73 16.76
C GLU A 70 -5.33 -3.67 17.79
N ASN A 71 -5.10 -4.13 19.02
CA ASN A 71 -6.09 -4.16 20.10
C ASN A 71 -6.23 -2.83 20.86
N ALA A 72 -5.42 -1.81 20.57
CA ALA A 72 -5.46 -0.50 21.23
C ALA A 72 -6.43 0.49 20.55
N ASP A 73 -7.64 0.04 20.20
CA ASP A 73 -8.61 0.81 19.40
C ASP A 73 -9.06 2.11 20.12
N PHE A 74 -9.28 2.06 21.43
CA PHE A 74 -9.83 3.18 22.24
C PHE A 74 -8.84 4.33 22.54
N MET A 75 -7.56 4.16 22.22
CA MET A 75 -6.52 5.17 22.47
C MET A 75 -5.92 5.73 21.18
N SER A 76 -6.61 5.54 20.05
CA SER A 76 -6.02 5.78 18.73
C SER A 76 -6.30 7.18 18.20
N GLU A 77 -5.26 8.01 18.14
CA GLU A 77 -5.31 9.28 17.43
C GLU A 77 -5.46 9.05 15.91
N ALA A 78 -6.39 9.77 15.28
CA ALA A 78 -6.57 9.72 13.84
C ALA A 78 -5.49 10.59 13.15
N PRO A 79 -4.79 10.07 12.12
CA PRO A 79 -3.84 10.90 11.38
C PRO A 79 -4.57 12.07 10.70
N PRO A 80 -3.93 13.25 10.58
CA PRO A 80 -4.50 14.45 9.96
C PRO A 80 -5.12 14.18 8.58
N HIS A 81 -6.18 14.92 8.25
CA HIS A 81 -6.87 14.84 6.96
C HIS A 81 -6.20 15.73 5.94
N ILE A 82 -5.10 15.23 5.40
CA ILE A 82 -4.40 15.86 4.28
C ILE A 82 -4.79 15.08 3.03
N ARG A 83 -5.51 15.72 2.10
CA ARG A 83 -6.06 15.03 0.91
C ARG A 83 -5.00 14.29 0.09
N ALA A 84 -3.80 14.86 -0.02
CA ALA A 84 -2.66 14.23 -0.69
C ALA A 84 -2.17 12.95 0.01
N GLU A 85 -2.47 12.77 1.30
CA GLU A 85 -2.15 11.57 2.06
C GLU A 85 -3.31 10.57 2.05
N ASP A 86 -4.55 11.07 1.99
CA ASP A 86 -5.75 10.23 2.00
C ASP A 86 -5.89 9.40 0.71
N VAL A 87 -5.21 9.76 -0.39
CA VAL A 87 -5.17 8.93 -1.61
C VAL A 87 -4.63 7.52 -1.36
N TYR A 88 -3.76 7.34 -0.36
CA TYR A 88 -3.23 6.04 0.02
C TYR A 88 -4.14 5.27 0.97
N ARG A 89 -5.15 5.93 1.56
CA ARG A 89 -6.00 5.32 2.58
C ARG A 89 -7.14 4.57 1.92
N HIS A 90 -7.47 3.42 2.50
CA HIS A 90 -8.67 2.68 2.13
C HIS A 90 -9.92 3.57 2.30
N PRO A 91 -10.93 3.52 1.40
CA PRO A 91 -12.10 4.40 1.46
C PRO A 91 -12.82 4.43 2.82
N ALA A 92 -12.86 3.30 3.54
CA ALA A 92 -13.45 3.20 4.88
C ALA A 92 -12.73 4.03 5.97
N VAL A 93 -11.50 4.49 5.72
CA VAL A 93 -10.71 5.30 6.68
C VAL A 93 -10.22 6.63 6.09
N GLN A 94 -10.87 7.09 5.02
CA GLN A 94 -10.66 8.43 4.47
C GLN A 94 -11.51 9.46 5.23
N GLY A 95 -10.95 10.64 5.49
CA GLY A 95 -11.72 11.78 6.03
C GLY A 95 -12.15 11.70 7.50
N GLY A 96 -11.67 10.73 8.29
CA GLY A 96 -11.87 10.69 9.75
C GLY A 96 -12.35 9.34 10.28
N PRO A 97 -12.37 9.15 11.61
CA PRO A 97 -13.14 8.06 12.22
C PRO A 97 -14.61 8.22 11.80
N ARG A 98 -15.14 7.24 11.07
CA ARG A 98 -16.56 7.16 10.74
C ARG A 98 -17.18 6.03 11.56
N ASP A 99 -18.28 6.32 12.22
CA ASP A 99 -19.18 5.31 12.77
C ASP A 99 -20.03 4.73 11.62
N ASP A 100 -19.39 4.03 10.69
CA ASP A 100 -20.08 3.36 9.59
C ASP A 100 -20.00 1.83 9.69
N ALA A 101 -20.75 1.17 8.79
CA ALA A 101 -20.91 -0.28 8.76
C ALA A 101 -19.59 -1.06 8.56
N HIS A 102 -18.47 -0.38 8.30
CA HIS A 102 -17.15 -0.99 8.12
C HIS A 102 -16.38 -1.18 9.44
N GLY A 103 -16.94 -0.72 10.57
CA GLY A 103 -16.41 -0.93 11.91
C GLY A 103 -15.49 0.19 12.40
N PHE A 104 -15.30 0.26 13.72
CA PHE A 104 -14.52 1.32 14.35
C PHE A 104 -13.00 1.10 14.13
N GLY A 105 -12.34 2.08 13.51
CA GLY A 105 -10.89 2.23 13.53
C GLY A 105 -10.09 1.51 12.43
N PHE A 106 -8.80 1.83 12.37
CA PHE A 106 -7.89 1.29 11.37
C PHE A 106 -7.56 -0.20 11.64
N LYS A 107 -7.55 -1.04 10.61
CA LYS A 107 -7.23 -2.48 10.66
C LYS A 107 -6.15 -2.84 9.63
N LYS A 108 -5.58 -4.05 9.73
CA LYS A 108 -4.50 -4.53 8.83
C LYS A 108 -4.83 -4.36 7.34
N HIS A 109 -6.06 -4.66 6.92
CA HIS A 109 -6.45 -4.61 5.51
C HIS A 109 -6.37 -3.19 4.92
N HIS A 110 -6.54 -2.14 5.73
CA HIS A 110 -6.33 -0.76 5.29
C HIS A 110 -4.87 -0.52 4.91
N GLY A 111 -3.92 -1.03 5.71
CA GLY A 111 -2.49 -0.96 5.40
C GLY A 111 -2.11 -1.77 4.16
N ILE A 112 -2.77 -2.91 3.93
CA ILE A 112 -2.59 -3.72 2.71
C ILE A 112 -3.06 -2.93 1.48
N SER A 113 -4.20 -2.25 1.55
CA SER A 113 -4.69 -1.39 0.47
C SER A 113 -3.71 -0.25 0.16
N SER A 114 -3.17 0.41 1.20
CA SER A 114 -2.13 1.43 1.04
C SER A 114 -0.87 0.88 0.36
N LEU A 115 -0.45 -0.34 0.71
CA LEU A 115 0.68 -1.00 0.06
C LEU A 115 0.42 -1.24 -1.43
N GLY A 116 -0.80 -1.65 -1.81
CA GLY A 116 -1.17 -1.83 -3.23
C GLY A 116 -1.01 -0.54 -4.04
N ILE A 117 -1.35 0.60 -3.46
CA ILE A 117 -1.19 1.92 -4.09
C ILE A 117 0.30 2.26 -4.26
N ILE A 118 1.11 2.03 -3.23
CA ILE A 118 2.57 2.25 -3.29
C ILE A 118 3.22 1.34 -4.35
N MET A 119 2.81 0.07 -4.42
CA MET A 119 3.32 -0.86 -5.44
C MET A 119 2.95 -0.39 -6.85
N MET A 120 1.76 0.20 -7.05
CA MET A 120 1.37 0.82 -8.32
C MET A 120 2.28 2.01 -8.66
N GLU A 121 2.57 2.89 -7.69
CA GLU A 121 3.50 4.02 -7.91
C GLU A 121 4.91 3.55 -8.29
N ILE A 122 5.40 2.49 -7.64
CA ILE A 122 6.71 1.90 -7.94
C ILE A 122 6.70 1.31 -9.36
N ALA A 123 5.65 0.57 -9.72
CA ALA A 123 5.53 -0.04 -11.04
C ALA A 123 5.42 1.00 -12.17
N CYS A 124 4.67 2.08 -11.97
CA CYS A 124 4.55 3.14 -12.96
C CYS A 124 5.68 4.18 -12.87
N TRP A 125 6.54 4.07 -11.85
CA TRP A 125 7.54 5.06 -11.44
C TRP A 125 7.04 6.51 -11.48
N ASN A 126 5.80 6.71 -11.04
CA ASN A 126 5.12 7.98 -10.98
C ASN A 126 4.24 8.00 -9.73
N SER A 127 4.01 9.19 -9.17
CA SER A 127 3.09 9.32 -8.05
C SER A 127 1.66 9.01 -8.47
N VAL A 128 0.84 8.54 -7.54
CA VAL A 128 -0.51 8.04 -7.82
C VAL A 128 -1.41 9.14 -8.39
N ASP A 129 -1.19 10.39 -7.98
CA ASP A 129 -1.89 11.55 -8.54
C ASP A 129 -1.56 11.76 -10.03
N VAL A 130 -0.31 11.51 -10.46
CA VAL A 130 0.10 11.57 -11.86
C VAL A 130 -0.49 10.38 -12.63
N VAL A 131 -0.44 9.18 -12.06
CA VAL A 131 -1.00 7.96 -12.67
C VAL A 131 -2.51 8.11 -12.91
N LEU A 132 -3.23 8.69 -11.95
CA LEU A 132 -4.68 8.93 -12.06
C LEU A 132 -5.03 10.15 -12.91
N GLY A 133 -4.06 11.04 -13.16
CA GLY A 133 -4.25 12.24 -13.96
C GLY A 133 -4.92 13.38 -13.21
N PHE A 134 -4.68 13.50 -11.90
CA PHE A 134 -5.20 14.61 -11.11
C PHE A 134 -4.57 15.94 -11.55
N GLU A 135 -5.40 16.93 -11.83
CA GLU A 135 -4.95 18.26 -12.26
C GLU A 135 -4.02 18.89 -11.20
N GLU A 136 -2.95 19.53 -11.67
CA GLU A 136 -1.95 20.20 -10.81
C GLU A 136 -1.31 19.29 -9.75
N ARG A 137 -1.42 17.95 -9.86
CA ARG A 137 -0.93 16.98 -8.86
C ARG A 137 -1.59 17.18 -7.49
N ARG A 138 -2.86 17.60 -7.49
CA ARG A 138 -3.63 17.88 -6.27
C ARG A 138 -4.99 17.23 -6.32
N VAL A 139 -5.33 16.57 -5.23
CA VAL A 139 -6.71 16.16 -4.96
C VAL A 139 -7.52 17.40 -4.56
N ARG A 140 -8.54 17.71 -5.35
CA ARG A 140 -9.41 18.86 -5.15
C ARG A 140 -10.68 18.48 -4.39
N LEU A 141 -11.21 17.29 -4.66
CA LEU A 141 -12.50 16.82 -4.14
C LEU A 141 -12.34 15.54 -3.30
N PRO A 142 -13.09 15.38 -2.20
CA PRO A 142 -13.12 14.12 -1.45
C PRO A 142 -13.54 12.90 -2.29
N SER A 143 -14.41 13.10 -3.30
CA SER A 143 -14.84 12.06 -4.23
C SER A 143 -13.69 11.51 -5.08
N GLU A 144 -12.70 12.34 -5.44
CA GLU A 144 -11.50 11.89 -6.15
C GLU A 144 -10.69 10.93 -5.29
N THR A 145 -10.59 11.19 -3.97
CA THR A 145 -9.89 10.32 -3.03
C THR A 145 -10.61 8.98 -2.85
N ALA A 146 -11.94 9.02 -2.73
CA ALA A 146 -12.76 7.82 -2.59
C ALA A 146 -12.71 6.94 -3.85
N GLY A 147 -12.63 7.57 -5.02
CA GLY A 147 -12.55 6.89 -6.32
C GLY A 147 -11.18 6.34 -6.69
N VAL A 148 -10.10 6.66 -5.97
CA VAL A 148 -8.74 6.18 -6.26
C VAL A 148 -8.72 4.66 -6.40
N ARG A 149 -9.20 3.95 -5.37
CA ARG A 149 -9.15 2.48 -5.32
C ARG A 149 -9.95 1.85 -6.45
N GLU A 150 -11.15 2.36 -6.73
CA GLU A 150 -12.01 1.85 -7.80
C GLU A 150 -11.40 2.10 -9.18
N THR A 151 -10.81 3.29 -9.39
CA THR A 151 -10.13 3.62 -10.64
C THR A 151 -8.92 2.71 -10.89
N LEU A 152 -8.12 2.42 -9.85
CA LEU A 152 -7.00 1.49 -9.94
C LEU A 152 -7.47 0.04 -10.19
N LEU A 153 -8.65 -0.35 -9.69
CA LEU A 153 -9.24 -1.67 -9.91
C LEU A 153 -10.00 -1.80 -11.25
N SER A 154 -10.29 -0.69 -11.95
CA SER A 154 -11.03 -0.68 -13.22
C SER A 154 -10.35 -1.41 -14.38
N GLY A 155 -9.08 -1.77 -14.23
CA GLY A 155 -8.26 -2.40 -15.25
C GLY A 155 -7.54 -1.41 -16.18
N ARG A 156 -7.79 -0.11 -16.05
CA ARG A 156 -7.18 0.95 -16.88
C ARG A 156 -5.64 0.89 -16.96
N PHE A 157 -4.98 0.38 -15.93
CA PHE A 157 -3.52 0.34 -15.82
C PHE A 157 -2.93 -1.07 -16.00
N ASP A 158 -3.76 -2.07 -16.31
CA ASP A 158 -3.36 -3.47 -16.31
C ASP A 158 -2.27 -3.79 -17.33
N ASP A 159 -2.44 -3.33 -18.57
CA ASP A 159 -1.51 -3.63 -19.65
C ASP A 159 -0.13 -3.02 -19.37
N ASN A 160 -0.11 -1.81 -18.81
CA ASN A 160 1.12 -1.14 -18.38
C ASN A 160 1.78 -1.92 -17.24
N LEU A 161 1.01 -2.26 -16.20
CA LEU A 161 1.51 -2.98 -15.04
C LEU A 161 2.05 -4.37 -15.40
N ARG A 162 1.35 -5.12 -16.26
CA ARG A 162 1.80 -6.44 -16.74
C ARG A 162 3.00 -6.32 -17.68
N GLY A 163 2.98 -5.36 -18.61
CA GLY A 163 4.09 -5.14 -19.54
C GLY A 163 5.38 -4.74 -18.83
N HIS A 164 5.27 -4.00 -17.72
CA HIS A 164 6.41 -3.49 -16.98
C HIS A 164 6.87 -4.45 -15.86
N MET A 165 5.95 -4.99 -15.06
CA MET A 165 6.29 -5.79 -13.87
C MET A 165 6.00 -7.29 -14.00
N GLY A 166 5.33 -7.71 -15.07
CA GLY A 166 4.86 -9.08 -15.26
C GLY A 166 3.57 -9.40 -14.52
N ASP A 167 2.98 -10.54 -14.86
CA ASP A 167 1.66 -10.95 -14.38
C ASP A 167 1.58 -11.12 -12.86
N VAL A 168 2.64 -11.68 -12.26
CA VAL A 168 2.67 -11.97 -10.82
C VAL A 168 2.54 -10.69 -9.99
N VAL A 169 3.30 -9.64 -10.31
CA VAL A 169 3.22 -8.36 -9.60
C VAL A 169 1.88 -7.69 -9.88
N ALA A 170 1.40 -7.72 -11.13
CA ALA A 170 0.12 -7.14 -11.49
C ALA A 170 -1.05 -7.74 -10.68
N GLU A 171 -1.08 -9.07 -10.54
CA GLU A 171 -2.07 -9.75 -9.71
C GLU A 171 -1.95 -9.40 -8.23
N ILE A 172 -0.71 -9.27 -7.72
CA ILE A 172 -0.47 -8.94 -6.31
C ILE A 172 -0.93 -7.52 -5.99
N VAL A 173 -0.65 -6.55 -6.85
CA VAL A 173 -1.11 -5.16 -6.69
C VAL A 173 -2.64 -5.13 -6.62
N LYS A 174 -3.31 -5.80 -7.57
CA LYS A 174 -4.78 -5.92 -7.56
C LYS A 174 -5.30 -6.60 -6.31
N SER A 175 -4.66 -7.68 -5.87
CA SER A 175 -5.05 -8.41 -4.66
C SER A 175 -4.94 -7.53 -3.42
N CYS A 176 -3.88 -6.72 -3.32
CA CYS A 176 -3.69 -5.77 -2.22
C CYS A 176 -4.77 -4.67 -2.24
N LEU A 177 -5.09 -4.13 -3.41
CA LEU A 177 -6.13 -3.12 -3.58
C LEU A 177 -7.52 -3.70 -3.26
N ALA A 178 -7.86 -4.86 -3.80
CA ALA A 178 -9.16 -5.52 -3.62
C ALA A 178 -9.37 -6.01 -2.19
N GLY A 179 -8.34 -6.58 -1.57
CA GLY A 179 -8.47 -7.35 -0.33
C GLY A 179 -9.00 -8.76 -0.57
N PRO A 180 -9.08 -9.59 0.49
CA PRO A 180 -9.65 -10.94 0.38
C PRO A 180 -11.16 -10.90 0.12
N ASP A 181 -11.70 -12.01 -0.37
CA ASP A 181 -13.14 -12.21 -0.45
C ASP A 181 -13.76 -12.14 0.96
N ASN A 182 -14.65 -11.18 1.15
CA ASN A 182 -15.29 -10.92 2.44
C ASN A 182 -16.19 -12.08 2.90
N SER A 183 -16.64 -12.96 2.00
CA SER A 183 -17.36 -14.18 2.36
C SER A 183 -16.48 -15.23 3.05
N GLN A 184 -15.18 -15.23 2.74
CA GLN A 184 -14.20 -16.19 3.29
C GLN A 184 -13.47 -15.60 4.50
N ILE A 185 -13.11 -14.32 4.40
CA ILE A 185 -12.41 -13.56 5.44
C ILE A 185 -13.22 -12.29 5.68
N PRO A 186 -14.16 -12.32 6.64
CA PRO A 186 -14.90 -11.13 7.01
C PRO A 186 -13.92 -10.04 7.45
N ILE A 187 -13.78 -9.00 6.64
CA ILE A 187 -12.97 -7.80 6.92
C ILE A 187 -13.83 -6.63 7.39
N TYR A 188 -15.16 -6.76 7.26
CA TYR A 188 -16.16 -5.82 7.75
C TYR A 188 -17.15 -6.50 8.71
N GLY A 189 -17.83 -5.70 9.55
CA GLY A 189 -18.84 -6.18 10.48
C GLY A 189 -18.30 -6.77 11.79
N ALA A 190 -19.20 -7.32 12.62
CA ALA A 190 -18.89 -7.76 13.99
C ALA A 190 -17.77 -8.83 14.05
N ASP A 191 -17.69 -9.69 13.03
CA ASP A 191 -16.73 -10.79 12.97
C ASP A 191 -15.33 -10.36 12.48
N ALA A 192 -15.17 -9.13 11.97
CA ALA A 192 -13.89 -8.63 11.45
C ALA A 192 -12.75 -8.67 12.49
N SER A 193 -13.09 -8.46 13.77
CA SER A 193 -12.16 -8.53 14.89
C SER A 193 -11.53 -9.91 15.08
N ARG A 194 -12.18 -10.98 14.60
CA ARG A 194 -11.72 -12.37 14.71
C ARG A 194 -10.94 -12.85 13.48
N SER A 195 -10.94 -12.07 12.41
CA SER A 195 -10.32 -12.44 11.14
C SER A 195 -8.83 -12.06 11.04
N GLY A 196 -8.24 -11.41 12.06
CA GLY A 196 -6.86 -10.91 12.00
C GLY A 196 -5.81 -11.98 11.62
N LEU A 197 -5.97 -13.22 12.11
CA LEU A 197 -5.09 -14.35 11.76
C LEU A 197 -5.33 -14.84 10.33
N LYS A 198 -6.59 -15.00 9.92
CA LYS A 198 -6.95 -15.42 8.54
C LYS A 198 -6.47 -14.38 7.52
N LEU A 199 -6.59 -13.10 7.84
CA LEU A 199 -6.11 -12.01 7.01
C LEU A 199 -4.57 -12.00 6.92
N GLN A 200 -3.87 -12.30 8.02
CA GLN A 200 -2.41 -12.47 8.01
C GLN A 200 -2.00 -13.64 7.11
N GLU A 201 -2.64 -14.79 7.26
CA GLU A 201 -2.38 -15.98 6.46
C GLU A 201 -2.65 -15.71 4.98
N TRP A 202 -3.78 -15.06 4.67
CA TRP A 202 -4.07 -14.63 3.31
C TRP A 202 -3.01 -13.68 2.77
N PHE A 203 -2.60 -12.65 3.53
CA PHE A 203 -1.57 -11.71 3.08
C PHE A 203 -0.24 -12.43 2.81
N PHE A 204 0.14 -13.37 3.68
CA PHE A 204 1.31 -14.19 3.47
C PHE A 204 1.23 -14.98 2.16
N HIS A 205 0.13 -15.71 1.92
CA HIS A 205 0.00 -16.57 0.74
C HIS A 205 -0.25 -15.81 -0.57
N ALA A 206 -1.12 -14.80 -0.55
CA ALA A 206 -1.54 -14.06 -1.72
C ALA A 206 -0.49 -13.02 -2.16
N VAL A 207 0.34 -12.53 -1.24
CA VAL A 207 1.28 -11.42 -1.49
C VAL A 207 2.72 -11.83 -1.18
N ALA A 208 3.06 -12.02 0.09
CA ALA A 208 4.46 -12.11 0.52
C ALA A 208 5.17 -13.35 -0.05
N LYS A 209 4.53 -14.52 -0.02
CA LYS A 209 5.06 -15.78 -0.56
C LYS A 209 5.30 -15.68 -2.07
N LYS A 210 4.32 -15.19 -2.83
CA LYS A 210 4.46 -15.01 -4.29
C LYS A 210 5.65 -14.11 -4.63
N LEU A 211 5.80 -12.96 -3.96
CA LEU A 211 6.96 -12.06 -4.14
C LEU A 211 8.29 -12.70 -3.71
N ARG A 212 8.27 -13.56 -2.68
CA ARG A 212 9.46 -14.31 -2.25
C ARG A 212 9.91 -15.33 -3.29
N ASP A 213 8.96 -16.03 -3.90
CA ASP A 213 9.20 -17.08 -4.90
C ASP A 213 9.57 -16.52 -6.28
N MET A 214 9.29 -15.23 -6.55
CA MET A 214 9.75 -14.54 -7.75
C MET A 214 11.28 -14.50 -7.84
N ARG A 215 11.81 -14.97 -8.97
CA ARG A 215 13.20 -14.77 -9.37
C ARG A 215 13.37 -13.37 -9.95
N ILE A 216 14.23 -12.57 -9.34
CA ILE A 216 14.58 -11.19 -9.74
C ILE A 216 15.92 -11.22 -10.46
#